data_AF-A0AAW7YYH4-F1
#
_entry.id   AF-A0AAW7YYH4-F1
#
_cell.length_a   1.000
_cell.length_b   1.000
_cell.length_c   1.000
_cell.angle_alpha   90.00
_cell.angle_beta   90.00
_cell.angle_gamma   90.00
#
_symmetry.space_group_name_H-M   'P 1'
#
loop_
_entity.id
_entity.type
_entity.pdbx_description
1 polymer ?
#
loop_
_entity_poly.entity_id
_entity_poly.type
_entity_poly.pdbx_seq_one_letter_code
_entity_poly.pdbx_strand_id
1 'polypeptide(L)'
;WLPLTLESETTAGGTLADSFAALEDIILNTAGAADLVGATPMDRPEWCAVDPITGSVYLTLTNNTRRDDTTGTNPANPRLNNK
;
A
#
# COMPACT_ATOMS: atom_id res chain seq x y z
N TRP A 1 -2.54 8.09 5.32
CA TRP A 1 -1.12 7.81 5.06
C TRP A 1 -0.51 7.25 6.32
N LEU A 2 0.23 6.14 6.21
CA LEU A 2 0.97 5.54 7.32
C LEU A 2 2.46 5.89 7.13
N PRO A 3 3.16 6.37 8.16
CA PRO A 3 4.60 6.59 8.06
C PRO A 3 5.33 5.25 7.97
N LEU A 4 6.47 5.23 7.29
CA LEU A 4 7.41 4.11 7.31
C LEU A 4 8.71 4.59 7.97
N THR A 5 8.71 4.63 9.31
CA THR A 5 9.89 4.93 10.14
C THR A 5 10.11 3.77 11.11
N LEU A 6 11.26 3.73 11.78
CA LEU A 6 11.57 2.68 12.73
C LEU A 6 10.55 2.61 13.87
N GLU A 7 9.94 3.74 14.23
CA GLU A 7 8.92 3.87 15.28
C GLU A 7 7.51 3.53 14.80
N SER A 8 7.30 3.31 13.49
CA SER A 8 5.98 2.97 12.95
C SER A 8 5.47 1.66 13.55
N GLU A 9 4.26 1.70 14.13
CA GLU A 9 3.61 0.52 14.69
C GLU A 9 3.20 -0.47 13.59
N THR A 10 3.44 -1.76 13.83
CA THR A 10 3.01 -2.82 12.93
C THR A 10 1.63 -3.35 13.32
N THR A 11 0.93 -3.97 12.37
CA THR A 11 -0.38 -4.61 12.63
C THR A 11 -0.31 -5.81 13.58
N ALA A 12 0.87 -6.42 13.74
CA ALA A 12 1.10 -7.53 14.67
C ALA A 12 1.52 -7.08 16.08
N GLY A 13 1.63 -5.76 16.31
CA GLY A 13 2.23 -5.18 17.52
C GLY A 13 3.74 -4.98 17.38
N GLY A 14 4.31 -4.12 18.22
CA GLY A 14 5.71 -3.68 18.08
C GLY A 14 5.87 -2.62 17.00
N THR A 15 7.11 -2.44 16.53
CA THR A 15 7.48 -1.38 15.57
C THR A 15 8.29 -1.92 14.40
N LEU A 16 8.46 -1.14 13.34
CA LEU A 16 9.33 -1.54 12.23
C LEU A 16 10.79 -1.76 12.67
N ALA A 17 11.25 -1.15 13.77
CA ALA A 17 12.56 -1.41 14.36
C ALA A 17 12.78 -2.88 14.77
N ASP A 18 11.71 -3.64 14.97
CA ASP A 18 11.81 -5.08 15.30
C ASP A 18 12.18 -5.92 14.07
N SER A 19 12.01 -5.38 12.86
CA SER A 19 12.27 -6.07 11.57
C SER A 19 13.35 -5.39 10.72
N PHE A 20 13.64 -4.11 10.97
CA PHE A 20 14.59 -3.30 10.19
C PHE A 20 15.56 -2.61 11.13
N ALA A 21 16.86 -2.63 10.83
CA ALA A 21 17.88 -2.05 11.70
C ALA A 21 18.00 -0.54 11.52
N ALA A 22 17.74 -0.05 10.30
CA ALA A 22 17.81 1.36 9.98
C ALA A 22 16.82 1.77 8.86
N LEU A 23 16.69 3.07 8.62
CA LEU A 23 15.79 3.61 7.59
C LEU A 23 16.19 3.15 6.18
N GLU A 24 17.48 2.92 5.94
CA GLU A 24 18.00 2.43 4.67
C GLU A 24 17.44 1.04 4.33
N ASP A 25 17.26 0.17 5.33
CA ASP A 25 16.67 -1.16 5.14
C ASP A 25 15.18 -1.06 4.78
N ILE A 26 14.45 -0.12 5.41
CA ILE A 26 13.06 0.18 5.09
C ILE A 26 12.95 0.69 3.65
N ILE A 27 13.84 1.61 3.23
CA ILE A 27 13.84 2.12 1.85
C ILE A 27 14.11 0.98 0.85
N LEU A 28 15.08 0.11 1.15
CA LEU A 28 15.43 -1.02 0.30
C LEU A 28 14.28 -2.04 0.18
N ASN A 29 13.54 -2.28 1.26
CA ASN A 29 12.38 -3.17 1.28
C ASN A 29 11.09 -2.43 1.69
N THR A 30 10.77 -1.37 0.94
CA THR A 30 9.61 -0.50 1.22
C THR A 30 8.29 -1.29 1.19
N ALA A 31 8.17 -2.25 0.26
CA ALA A 31 6.97 -3.07 0.13
C ALA A 31 6.74 -3.94 1.38
N GLY A 32 7.77 -4.63 1.87
CA GLY A 32 7.65 -5.45 3.09
C GLY A 32 7.36 -4.61 4.33
N ALA A 33 7.97 -3.43 4.46
CA ALA A 33 7.66 -2.49 5.55
C ALA A 33 6.20 -2.00 5.47
N ALA A 34 5.71 -1.68 4.27
CA ALA A 34 4.33 -1.29 4.03
C ALA A 34 3.33 -2.41 4.40
N ASP A 35 3.66 -3.66 4.09
CA ASP A 35 2.83 -4.82 4.46
C ASP A 35 2.73 -4.97 5.98
N LEU A 36 3.84 -4.81 6.72
CA LEU A 36 3.84 -4.92 8.19
C LEU A 36 2.98 -3.85 8.88
N VAL A 37 2.99 -2.62 8.36
CA VAL A 37 2.13 -1.53 8.89
C VAL A 37 0.68 -1.61 8.40
N GLY A 38 0.34 -2.59 7.54
CA GLY A 38 -1.03 -2.82 7.08
C GLY A 38 -1.46 -1.94 5.91
N ALA A 39 -0.55 -1.64 4.99
CA ALA A 39 -0.92 -1.00 3.73
C ALA A 39 -1.98 -1.81 2.99
N THR A 40 -2.90 -1.13 2.29
CA THR A 40 -3.96 -1.79 1.53
C THR A 40 -3.43 -2.31 0.18
N PRO A 41 -3.56 -3.61 -0.14
CA PRO A 41 -3.18 -4.12 -1.46
C PRO A 41 -4.13 -3.61 -2.57
N MET A 42 -3.56 -2.98 -3.60
CA MET A 42 -4.30 -2.28 -4.66
C MET A 42 -4.22 -2.97 -6.03
N ASP A 43 -5.19 -2.69 -6.90
CA ASP A 43 -5.28 -3.23 -8.26
C ASP A 43 -4.35 -2.50 -9.22
N ARG A 44 -3.07 -2.90 -9.20
CA ARG A 44 -2.00 -2.41 -10.09
C ARG A 44 -2.05 -0.89 -10.29
N PRO A 45 -1.72 -0.12 -9.23
CA PRO A 45 -1.50 1.31 -9.34
C PRO A 45 -0.46 1.62 -10.42
N GLU A 46 -0.77 2.54 -11.32
CA GLU A 46 0.17 3.00 -12.35
C GLU A 46 0.32 4.53 -12.29
N TRP A 47 -0.31 5.26 -13.21
CA TRP A 47 -0.14 6.70 -13.32
C TRP A 47 -0.98 7.44 -12.28
N CYS A 48 -0.42 8.52 -11.73
CA CYS A 48 -1.15 9.45 -10.89
C CYS A 48 -1.02 10.88 -11.41
N ALA A 49 -2.02 11.71 -11.11
CA ALA A 49 -2.03 13.12 -11.44
C ALA A 49 -2.74 13.92 -10.35
N VAL A 50 -2.37 15.19 -10.20
CA VAL A 50 -3.03 16.12 -9.30
C VAL A 50 -3.68 17.21 -10.17
N ASP A 51 -4.96 17.46 -9.96
CA ASP A 51 -5.62 18.60 -10.57
C ASP A 51 -5.05 19.90 -9.98
N PRO A 52 -4.42 20.78 -10.78
CA PRO A 52 -3.81 22.00 -10.28
C PRO A 52 -4.82 23.03 -9.76
N ILE A 53 -6.12 22.88 -10.07
CA ILE A 53 -7.16 23.81 -9.61
C ILE A 53 -7.74 23.36 -8.28
N THR A 54 -8.16 22.09 -8.16
CA THR A 54 -8.82 21.60 -6.94
C THR A 54 -7.88 20.93 -5.95
N GLY A 55 -6.68 20.50 -6.38
CA GLY A 55 -5.77 19.69 -5.59
C GLY A 55 -6.20 18.22 -5.46
N SER A 56 -7.25 17.79 -6.17
CA SER A 56 -7.71 16.40 -6.19
C SER A 56 -6.64 15.49 -6.79
N VAL A 57 -6.41 14.33 -6.16
CA VAL A 57 -5.44 13.33 -6.62
C VAL A 57 -6.16 12.20 -7.34
N TYR A 58 -5.68 11.84 -8.53
CA TYR A 58 -6.19 10.75 -9.34
C TYR A 58 -5.11 9.69 -9.49
N LEU A 59 -5.51 8.42 -9.47
CA LEU A 59 -4.62 7.27 -9.60
C LEU A 59 -5.31 6.19 -10.45
N THR A 60 -4.62 5.64 -11.44
CA THR A 60 -5.15 4.53 -12.25
C THR A 60 -4.90 3.20 -11.57
N LEU A 61 -5.97 2.43 -11.37
CA LEU A 61 -5.94 1.03 -10.92
C LEU A 61 -6.32 0.12 -12.08
N THR A 62 -5.33 -0.33 -12.83
CA THR A 62 -5.54 -0.74 -14.24
C THR A 62 -6.16 -2.13 -14.43
N ASN A 63 -5.80 -3.11 -13.61
CA ASN A 63 -6.43 -4.43 -13.51
C ASN A 63 -5.79 -5.24 -12.38
N ASN A 64 -6.46 -6.33 -12.00
CA ASN A 64 -5.92 -7.35 -11.13
C ASN A 64 -6.72 -8.66 -11.27
N THR A 65 -6.29 -9.53 -12.18
CA THR A 65 -6.91 -10.85 -12.38
C THR A 65 -6.64 -11.81 -11.22
N ARG A 66 -5.71 -11.46 -10.32
CA ARG A 66 -5.39 -12.23 -9.11
C ARG A 66 -6.23 -11.80 -7.90
N ARG A 67 -7.08 -10.78 -8.02
CA ARG A 67 -8.03 -10.44 -6.96
C ARG A 67 -9.11 -11.51 -6.90
N ASP A 68 -9.11 -12.24 -5.79
CA ASP A 68 -10.03 -13.33 -5.50
C ASP A 68 -10.63 -13.19 -4.10
N ASP A 69 -11.46 -14.15 -3.71
CA ASP A 69 -12.12 -14.18 -2.40
C ASP A 69 -11.13 -14.20 -1.21
N THR A 70 -9.88 -14.63 -1.42
CA THR A 70 -8.85 -14.66 -0.36
C THR A 70 -8.27 -13.28 -0.11
N THR A 71 -7.99 -12.53 -1.18
CA THR A 71 -7.53 -11.13 -1.11
C THR A 71 -8.65 -10.14 -0.82
N GLY A 72 -9.90 -10.55 -1.07
CA GLY A 72 -11.11 -9.77 -0.84
C GLY A 72 -11.29 -8.58 -1.79
N THR A 73 -12.41 -7.88 -1.59
CA THR A 73 -12.70 -6.60 -2.25
C THR A 73 -12.73 -5.47 -1.24
N ASN A 74 -12.57 -4.24 -1.72
CA ASN A 74 -12.76 -3.04 -0.92
C ASN A 74 -13.31 -1.91 -1.81
N PRO A 75 -13.71 -0.76 -1.26
CA PRO A 75 -14.31 0.31 -2.07
C PRO A 75 -13.44 0.79 -3.25
N ALA A 76 -12.10 0.76 -3.11
CA ALA A 76 -11.19 1.14 -4.19
C ALA A 76 -10.93 0.00 -5.19
N ASN A 77 -11.08 -1.25 -4.76
CA ASN A 77 -10.88 -2.46 -5.57
C ASN A 77 -12.14 -3.35 -5.48
N PRO A 78 -13.26 -2.95 -6.13
CA PRO A 78 -14.59 -3.51 -5.84
C PRO A 78 -14.91 -4.80 -6.60
N ARG A 79 -14.05 -5.24 -7.54
CA ARG A 79 -14.33 -6.37 -8.43
C ARG A 79 -13.31 -7.49 -8.25
N LEU A 80 -13.80 -8.71 -8.08
CA LEU A 80 -12.99 -9.92 -8.24
C LEU A 80 -12.63 -10.12 -9.71
N ASN A 81 -11.49 -10.75 -9.98
CA ASN A 81 -10.97 -11.03 -11.32
C ASN A 81 -11.07 -9.79 -12.23
N ASN A 82 -10.56 -8.66 -11.76
CA ASN A 82 -10.60 -7.40 -12.46
C ASN A 82 -9.71 -7.50 -13.72
N LYS A 83 -10.33 -7.63 -14.88
CA LYS A 83 -9.68 -7.75 -16.20
C LYS A 83 -9.54 -6.39 -16.87
#